data_AF-A0A9X4L0S8-F1
#
_entry.id   AF-A0A9X4L0S8-F1
#
_cell.length_a   1.000
_cell.length_b   1.000
_cell.length_c   1.000
_cell.angle_alpha   90.00
_cell.angle_beta   90.00
_cell.angle_gamma   90.00
#
_symmetry.space_group_name_H-M   'P 1'
#
loop_
_entity.id
_entity.type
_entity.pdbx_description
1 polymer ?
#
loop_
_entity_poly.entity_id
_entity_poly.type
_entity_poly.pdbx_seq_one_letter_code
_entity_poly.pdbx_strand_id
1 'polypeptide(L)'
;MKKILSVIIIVLIVILAVLISFIFSQKTADEKIKGLWEYKYNDNPQQKLYLKSDDNGLNVGSIGEKVEVFPLKKGANPNGFHFLLEENDGNYEFYVEKIDKKHITIEPEDKGKHSLQERIFGTKNLSEKAKKEKTIELKKSE
;
A
#
# COMPACT_ATOMS: atom_id res chain seq x y z
N MET A 1 2.01 -6.27 54.89
CA MET A 1 0.88 -5.96 53.99
C MET A 1 1.12 -4.72 53.12
N LYS A 2 1.35 -3.51 53.66
CA LYS A 2 1.54 -2.29 52.83
C LYS A 2 2.65 -2.39 51.76
N LYS A 3 3.82 -2.94 52.10
CA LYS A 3 4.94 -3.13 51.13
C LYS A 3 4.59 -4.09 49.97
N ILE A 4 3.83 -5.15 50.25
CA ILE A 4 3.43 -6.15 49.24
C ILE A 4 2.42 -5.51 48.27
N LEU A 5 1.47 -4.73 48.81
CA LEU A 5 0.51 -3.99 47.99
C LEU A 5 1.19 -2.95 47.09
N SER A 6 2.19 -2.23 47.61
CA SER A 6 2.98 -1.27 46.81
C SER A 6 3.75 -1.94 45.67
N VAL A 7 4.33 -3.13 45.89
CA VAL A 7 5.04 -3.88 44.84
C VAL A 7 4.08 -4.34 43.74
N ILE A 8 2.89 -4.84 44.10
CA ILE A 8 1.88 -5.27 43.13
C ILE A 8 1.42 -4.09 42.25
N ILE A 9 1.21 -2.91 42.85
CA ILE A 9 0.83 -1.70 42.12
C ILE A 9 1.92 -1.28 41.12
N ILE A 10 3.19 -1.32 41.52
CA ILE A 10 4.32 -0.98 40.63
C ILE A 10 4.38 -1.95 39.44
N VAL A 11 4.23 -3.26 39.68
CA VAL A 11 4.24 -4.27 38.61
C VAL A 11 3.09 -4.03 37.63
N LEU A 12 1.89 -3.71 38.12
CA LEU A 12 0.73 -3.38 37.27
C LEU A 12 0.97 -2.14 36.40
N ILE A 13 1.58 -1.09 36.94
CA ILE A 13 1.91 0.12 36.17
C ILE A 13 2.93 -0.19 35.07
N VAL A 14 3.94 -1.02 35.36
CA VAL A 14 4.94 -1.43 34.37
C VAL A 14 4.30 -2.24 33.25
N ILE A 15 3.43 -3.21 33.58
CA ILE A 15 2.69 -4.00 32.57
C ILE A 15 1.82 -3.10 31.71
N LEU A 16 1.11 -2.13 32.31
CA LEU A 16 0.27 -1.20 31.58
C LEU A 16 1.10 -0.31 30.63
N ALA A 17 2.25 0.18 31.08
CA ALA A 17 3.16 0.97 30.24
C ALA A 17 3.70 0.16 29.05
N VAL A 18 4.04 -1.11 29.26
CA VAL A 18 4.47 -2.03 28.19
C VAL A 18 3.33 -2.27 27.20
N LEU A 19 2.11 -2.53 27.66
CA LEU A 19 0.95 -2.72 26.79
C LEU A 19 0.63 -1.47 25.96
N ILE A 20 0.67 -0.29 26.57
CA ILE A 20 0.44 0.98 25.88
C ILE A 20 1.49 1.19 24.77
N SER A 21 2.77 0.89 25.03
CA SER A 21 3.83 1.04 24.03
C SER A 21 3.75 0.04 22.87
N PHE A 22 3.18 -1.16 23.09
CA PHE A 22 2.83 -2.09 22.00
C PHE A 22 1.71 -1.56 21.10
N ILE A 23 0.71 -0.88 21.67
CA ILE A 23 -0.41 -0.30 20.91
C ILE A 23 0.08 0.85 20.02
N PHE A 24 0.99 1.71 20.51
CA PHE A 24 1.56 2.81 19.73
C PHE A 24 2.55 2.37 18.63
N SER A 25 3.10 1.15 18.70
CA SER A 25 4.06 0.66 17.69
C SER A 25 3.41 0.02 16.46
N GLN A 26 2.09 -0.12 16.42
CA GLN A 26 1.41 -0.63 15.23
C GLN A 26 1.18 0.49 14.21
N LYS A 27 2.19 0.71 13.35
CA LYS A 27 2.01 1.49 12.13
C LYS A 27 0.92 0.87 11.27
N THR A 28 0.00 1.69 10.77
CA THR A 28 -1.02 1.26 9.82
C THR A 28 -0.37 0.77 8.51
N ALA A 29 -1.08 -0.04 7.73
CA ALA A 29 -0.52 -0.63 6.50
C ALA A 29 -0.10 0.45 5.49
N ASP A 30 -0.83 1.56 5.42
CA ASP A 30 -0.50 2.75 4.64
C ASP A 30 0.77 3.45 5.14
N GLU A 31 1.01 3.54 6.46
CA GLU A 31 2.27 4.08 6.98
C GLU A 31 3.49 3.23 6.58
N LYS A 32 3.31 1.92 6.39
CA LYS A 32 4.40 1.02 6.01
C LYS A 32 4.80 1.14 4.54
N ILE A 33 3.91 1.64 3.69
CA ILE A 33 4.16 1.87 2.26
C ILE A 33 4.51 3.33 1.95
N LYS A 34 4.68 4.21 2.95
CA LYS A 34 5.15 5.59 2.72
C LYS A 34 6.42 5.61 1.86
N GLY A 35 6.40 6.46 0.83
CA GLY A 35 7.44 6.59 -0.17
C GLY A 35 6.90 6.58 -1.60
N LEU A 36 7.82 6.71 -2.55
CA LEU A 36 7.57 6.57 -3.98
C LEU A 36 7.99 5.17 -4.43
N TRP A 37 7.08 4.48 -5.11
CA TRP A 37 7.30 3.16 -5.69
C TRP A 37 7.05 3.25 -7.18
N GLU A 38 7.98 2.75 -8.00
CA GLU A 38 7.95 2.88 -9.45
C GLU A 38 8.14 1.54 -10.15
N TYR A 39 7.51 1.40 -11.31
CA TYR A 39 7.85 0.39 -12.30
C TYR A 39 8.17 1.08 -13.62
N LYS A 40 9.32 0.71 -14.19
CA LYS A 40 9.80 1.21 -15.47
C LYS A 40 9.60 0.11 -16.51
N TYR A 41 8.80 0.39 -17.53
CA TYR A 41 8.61 -0.54 -18.63
C TYR A 41 9.86 -0.52 -19.51
N ASN A 42 10.58 -1.64 -19.59
CA ASN A 42 11.81 -1.74 -20.39
C ASN A 42 11.57 -1.40 -21.87
N ASP A 43 10.41 -1.82 -22.39
CA ASP A 43 10.05 -1.63 -23.80
C ASP A 43 9.49 -0.23 -24.08
N ASN A 44 9.17 0.55 -23.04
CA ASN A 44 8.60 1.88 -23.17
C ASN A 44 9.00 2.77 -21.98
N PRO A 45 10.25 3.25 -21.92
CA PRO A 45 10.81 3.93 -20.74
C PRO A 45 10.10 5.25 -20.35
N GLN A 46 9.35 5.83 -21.28
CA GLN A 46 8.51 7.01 -21.05
C GLN A 46 7.21 6.67 -20.32
N GLN A 47 6.80 5.41 -20.31
CA GLN A 47 5.75 4.90 -19.45
C GLN A 47 6.40 4.47 -18.14
N LYS A 48 6.00 5.10 -17.04
CA LYS A 48 6.33 4.63 -15.69
C LYS A 48 5.03 4.54 -14.92
N LEU A 49 4.80 3.44 -14.24
CA LEU A 49 3.72 3.37 -13.26
C LEU A 49 4.32 3.73 -11.90
N TYR A 50 3.63 4.55 -11.11
CA TYR A 50 4.02 4.77 -9.73
C TYR A 50 2.85 4.66 -8.76
N LEU A 51 3.22 4.39 -7.51
CA LEU A 51 2.40 4.60 -6.34
C LEU A 51 3.19 5.48 -5.38
N LYS A 52 2.60 6.59 -4.93
CA LYS A 52 3.20 7.52 -3.99
C LYS A 52 2.31 7.64 -2.76
N SER A 53 2.87 7.33 -1.59
CA SER A 53 2.23 7.56 -0.30
C SER A 53 3.07 8.54 0.51
N ASP A 54 2.48 9.69 0.86
CA ASP A 54 3.08 10.68 1.73
C ASP A 54 2.04 11.31 2.67
N ASP A 55 2.42 12.34 3.42
CA ASP A 55 1.53 13.00 4.37
C ASP A 55 0.35 13.74 3.71
N ASN A 56 0.40 13.95 2.39
CA ASN A 56 -0.69 14.54 1.60
C ASN A 56 -1.63 13.48 1.00
N GLY A 57 -1.37 12.19 1.21
CA GLY A 57 -2.24 11.10 0.78
C GLY A 57 -1.56 10.06 -0.11
N LEU A 58 -2.40 9.29 -0.81
CA LEU A 58 -2.01 8.18 -1.67
C LEU A 58 -2.39 8.49 -3.12
N ASN A 59 -1.42 8.36 -4.03
CA ASN A 59 -1.62 8.63 -5.45
C ASN A 59 -1.05 7.49 -6.29
N VAL A 60 -1.71 7.18 -7.40
CA VAL A 60 -1.20 6.29 -8.46
C VAL A 60 -1.20 7.04 -9.80
N GLY A 61 -0.33 6.64 -10.72
CA GLY A 61 -0.35 7.24 -12.05
C GLY A 61 0.90 7.02 -12.89
N SER A 62 1.06 7.90 -13.87
CA SER A 62 2.17 7.92 -14.83
C SER A 62 2.88 9.28 -14.86
N ILE A 63 4.02 9.37 -15.52
CA ILE A 63 4.71 10.65 -15.75
C ILE A 63 3.71 11.65 -16.37
N GLY A 64 3.38 12.71 -15.61
CA GLY A 64 2.47 13.78 -16.04
C GLY A 64 1.01 13.63 -15.57
N GLU A 65 0.60 12.44 -15.11
CA GLU A 65 -0.76 12.17 -14.62
C GLU A 65 -0.74 11.57 -13.22
N LYS A 66 -1.59 12.10 -12.35
CA LYS A 66 -1.77 11.57 -10.98
C LYS A 66 -3.26 11.41 -10.69
N VAL A 67 -3.60 10.29 -10.09
CA VAL A 67 -4.93 10.01 -9.58
C VAL A 67 -4.81 9.76 -8.09
N GLU A 68 -5.52 10.57 -7.31
CA GLU A 68 -5.65 10.36 -5.88
C GLU A 68 -6.50 9.12 -5.62
N VAL A 69 -6.06 8.27 -4.71
CA VAL A 69 -6.77 7.03 -4.35
C VAL A 69 -6.85 6.91 -2.84
N PHE A 70 -7.88 6.23 -2.36
CA PHE A 70 -8.16 6.16 -0.92
C PHE A 70 -7.85 4.76 -0.38
N PRO A 71 -7.00 4.65 0.66
CA PRO A 71 -6.79 3.39 1.35
C PRO A 71 -8.07 2.98 2.09
N LEU A 72 -8.47 1.73 1.92
CA LEU A 72 -9.62 1.11 2.57
C LEU A 72 -9.16 0.37 3.82
N LYS A 73 -9.92 0.53 4.91
CA LYS A 73 -9.75 -0.23 6.15
C LYS A 73 -10.33 -1.64 6.00
N LYS A 74 -9.80 -2.40 5.05
CA LYS A 74 -10.23 -3.76 4.70
C LYS A 74 -9.05 -4.71 4.81
N GLY A 75 -9.30 -5.91 5.32
CA GLY A 75 -8.30 -6.95 5.51
C GLY A 75 -7.56 -6.82 6.86
N ALA A 76 -7.07 -7.96 7.35
CA ALA A 76 -6.28 -8.05 8.58
C ALA A 76 -4.77 -8.12 8.31
N ASN A 77 -4.33 -7.99 7.05
CA ASN A 77 -2.91 -8.10 6.71
C ASN A 77 -2.17 -6.84 7.17
N PRO A 78 -1.21 -6.94 8.11
CA PRO A 78 -0.46 -5.78 8.56
C PRO A 78 0.49 -5.22 7.49
N ASN A 79 0.74 -5.92 6.38
CA ASN A 79 1.67 -5.55 5.33
C ASN A 79 0.97 -5.09 4.04
N GLY A 80 -0.35 -5.13 3.98
CA GLY A 80 -1.10 -4.76 2.79
C GLY A 80 -2.43 -4.12 3.13
N PHE A 81 -3.01 -3.45 2.14
CA PHE A 81 -4.32 -2.83 2.25
C PHE A 81 -4.94 -2.71 0.86
N HIS A 82 -6.24 -2.46 0.81
CA HIS A 82 -6.92 -2.22 -0.46
C HIS A 82 -7.03 -0.72 -0.69
N PHE A 83 -7.02 -0.27 -1.93
CA PHE A 83 -7.39 1.10 -2.27
C PHE A 83 -8.41 1.13 -3.40
N LEU A 84 -9.16 2.22 -3.47
CA LEU A 84 -10.16 2.45 -4.51
C LEU A 84 -9.62 3.44 -5.55
N LEU A 85 -9.71 3.06 -6.81
CA LEU A 85 -9.56 3.93 -7.96
C LEU A 85 -10.96 4.26 -8.48
N GLU A 86 -11.36 5.53 -8.38
CA GLU A 86 -12.65 6.02 -8.86
C GLU A 86 -12.51 6.56 -10.28
N GLU A 87 -13.30 6.02 -11.20
CA GLU A 87 -13.36 6.45 -12.59
C GLU A 87 -14.80 6.69 -13.02
N ASN A 88 -15.01 7.40 -14.13
CA ASN A 88 -16.35 7.70 -14.64
C ASN A 88 -17.19 6.44 -14.96
N ASP A 89 -16.54 5.32 -15.29
CA ASP A 89 -17.17 4.06 -15.66
C ASP A 89 -17.32 3.09 -14.48
N GLY A 90 -16.83 3.45 -13.29
CA GLY A 90 -16.98 2.68 -12.07
C GLY A 90 -15.79 2.77 -11.13
N ASN A 91 -15.90 2.03 -10.02
CA ASN A 91 -14.88 1.97 -8.99
C ASN A 91 -14.11 0.65 -9.07
N TYR A 92 -12.78 0.75 -9.06
CA TYR A 92 -11.87 -0.40 -9.16
C TYR A 92 -11.09 -0.54 -7.86
N GLU A 93 -11.16 -1.72 -7.26
CA GLU A 93 -10.46 -2.03 -6.02
C GLU A 93 -9.18 -2.81 -6.32
N PHE A 94 -8.09 -2.36 -5.72
CA PHE A 94 -6.77 -2.97 -5.84
C PHE A 94 -6.23 -3.29 -4.46
N TYR A 95 -5.57 -4.43 -4.33
CA TYR A 95 -4.82 -4.82 -3.15
C TYR A 95 -3.34 -4.51 -3.37
N VAL A 96 -2.74 -3.80 -2.42
CA VAL A 96 -1.30 -3.53 -2.38
C VAL A 96 -0.69 -4.25 -1.18
N GLU A 97 0.44 -4.92 -1.41
CA GLU A 97 1.17 -5.62 -0.36
C GLU A 97 2.67 -5.29 -0.41
N LYS A 98 3.23 -5.05 0.77
CA LYS A 98 4.66 -4.86 0.94
C LYS A 98 5.36 -6.21 1.08
N ILE A 99 6.10 -6.58 0.04
CA ILE A 99 6.87 -7.83 -0.02
C ILE A 99 8.15 -7.70 0.80
N ASP A 100 8.88 -6.59 0.63
CA ASP A 100 10.10 -6.32 1.39
C ASP A 100 10.36 -4.80 1.55
N LYS A 101 11.59 -4.40 1.91
CA LYS A 101 11.95 -2.98 2.10
C LYS A 101 12.01 -2.18 0.79
N LYS A 102 12.13 -2.85 -0.35
CA LYS A 102 12.40 -2.34 -1.69
C LYS A 102 11.29 -2.68 -2.69
N HIS A 103 10.38 -3.60 -2.39
CA HIS A 103 9.33 -4.04 -3.31
C HIS A 103 7.94 -4.01 -2.69
N ILE A 104 6.96 -3.57 -3.48
CA ILE A 104 5.53 -3.76 -3.23
C ILE A 104 4.89 -4.42 -4.46
N THR A 105 3.78 -5.13 -4.25
CA THR A 105 2.94 -5.65 -5.34
C THR A 105 1.59 -4.96 -5.33
N ILE A 106 1.01 -4.77 -6.52
CA ILE A 106 -0.38 -4.30 -6.68
C ILE A 106 -1.11 -5.25 -7.60
N GLU A 107 -2.28 -5.72 -7.18
CA GLU A 107 -3.15 -6.59 -7.97
C GLU A 107 -4.62 -6.19 -7.85
N PRO A 108 -5.47 -6.48 -8.85
CA PRO A 108 -6.90 -6.27 -8.70
C PRO A 108 -7.48 -7.24 -7.67
N GLU A 109 -8.46 -6.77 -6.88
CA GLU A 109 -9.15 -7.60 -5.88
C GLU A 109 -9.76 -8.87 -6.48
N ASP A 110 -10.29 -8.73 -7.70
CA ASP A 110 -10.82 -9.83 -8.50
C ASP A 110 -9.90 -10.07 -9.69
N LYS A 111 -9.37 -11.29 -9.79
CA LYS A 111 -8.45 -11.71 -10.85
C LYS A 111 -9.05 -11.63 -12.26
N GLY A 112 -10.39 -11.59 -12.36
CA GLY A 112 -11.10 -11.35 -13.61
C GLY A 112 -11.06 -9.89 -14.08
N LYS A 113 -10.68 -8.94 -13.22
CA LYS A 113 -10.70 -7.50 -13.51
C LYS A 113 -9.40 -7.02 -14.17
N HIS A 114 -9.46 -5.79 -14.68
CA HIS A 114 -8.33 -5.11 -15.30
C HIS A 114 -7.19 -4.84 -14.31
N SER A 115 -5.94 -4.92 -14.78
CA SER A 115 -4.79 -4.53 -13.95
C SER A 115 -4.74 -3.02 -13.77
N LEU A 116 -4.02 -2.54 -12.73
CA LEU A 116 -3.85 -1.11 -12.54
C LEU A 116 -3.19 -0.45 -13.77
N GLN A 117 -2.25 -1.15 -14.39
CA GLN A 117 -1.59 -0.70 -15.63
C GLN A 117 -2.60 -0.47 -16.75
N GLU A 118 -3.53 -1.40 -16.94
CA GLU A 118 -4.57 -1.32 -17.97
C GLU A 118 -5.50 -0.14 -17.74
N ARG A 119 -5.83 0.15 -16.47
CA ARG A 119 -6.66 1.32 -16.12
C ARG A 119 -5.95 2.64 -16.36
N ILE A 120 -4.68 2.75 -15.96
CA ILE A 120 -3.92 3.99 -16.09
C ILE A 120 -3.51 4.29 -17.54
N PHE A 121 -3.03 3.28 -18.28
CA PHE A 121 -2.49 3.50 -19.62
C PHE A 121 -3.49 3.18 -20.75
N GLY A 122 -4.52 2.38 -20.47
CA GLY A 122 -5.37 1.78 -21.49
C GLY A 122 -4.72 0.57 -22.15
N THR A 123 -5.52 -0.47 -22.43
CA THR A 123 -5.03 -1.76 -22.98
C THR A 123 -4.20 -1.62 -24.26
N LYS A 124 -4.52 -0.65 -25.13
CA LYS A 124 -3.81 -0.47 -26.41
C LYS A 124 -2.39 0.07 -26.27
N ASN A 125 -2.08 0.72 -25.15
CA ASN A 125 -0.82 1.43 -24.94
C ASN A 125 0.18 0.61 -24.12
N LEU A 126 -0.20 -0.58 -23.65
CA LEU A 126 0.67 -1.48 -22.90
C LEU A 126 1.48 -2.40 -23.83
N SER A 127 2.67 -2.83 -23.36
CA SER A 127 3.43 -3.88 -24.03
C SER A 127 2.73 -5.25 -23.93
N GLU A 128 3.06 -6.19 -24.82
CA GLU A 128 2.49 -7.55 -24.78
C GLU A 128 2.78 -8.30 -23.48
N LYS A 129 3.90 -7.96 -22.82
CA LYS A 129 4.21 -8.46 -21.48
C LYS A 129 3.26 -7.87 -20.44
N ALA A 130 3.14 -6.55 -20.42
CA ALA A 130 2.31 -5.80 -19.48
C ALA A 130 0.82 -6.17 -19.55
N LYS A 131 0.29 -6.41 -20.76
CA LYS A 131 -1.09 -6.90 -20.97
C LYS A 131 -1.40 -8.24 -20.29
N LYS A 132 -0.38 -9.05 -20.03
CA LYS A 132 -0.52 -10.36 -19.38
C LYS A 132 -0.30 -10.28 -17.86
N GLU A 133 0.24 -9.17 -17.37
CA GLU A 133 0.54 -8.94 -15.96
C GLU A 133 -0.70 -8.37 -15.25
N LYS A 134 -1.32 -9.18 -14.38
CA LYS A 134 -2.39 -8.73 -13.47
C LYS A 134 -1.82 -8.11 -12.19
N THR A 135 -0.78 -8.73 -11.66
CA THR A 135 -0.02 -8.26 -10.51
C THR A 135 1.22 -7.52 -11.02
N ILE A 136 1.42 -6.29 -10.56
CA ILE A 136 2.64 -5.53 -10.85
C ILE A 136 3.50 -5.41 -9.60
N GLU A 137 4.81 -5.61 -9.76
CA GLU A 137 5.78 -5.35 -8.70
C GLU A 137 6.40 -3.96 -8.92
N LEU A 138 6.21 -3.05 -7.96
CA LEU A 138 6.85 -1.74 -7.95
C LEU A 138 8.08 -1.76 -7.05
N LYS A 139 9.13 -1.08 -7.49
CA LYS A 139 10.39 -0.90 -6.75
C LYS A 139 10.39 0.44 -6.05
N LYS A 140 10.92 0.49 -4.84
CA LYS A 140 11.11 1.74 -4.12
C LYS A 140 12.05 2.65 -4.92
N SER A 141 11.61 3.86 -5.22
CA SER A 141 12.49 4.91 -5.74
C SER A 141 13.37 5.41 -4.61
N GLU A 142 14.67 5.57 -4.89
CA GLU A 142 15.67 6.13 -3.96
C GLU A 142 15.32 7.56 -3.53
#